data_AF-A0A4Q3UIT6-F1
#
_entry.id   AF-A0A4Q3UIT6-F1
#
_cell.length_a   1.000
_cell.length_b   1.000
_cell.length_c   1.000
_cell.angle_alpha   90.00
_cell.angle_beta   90.00
_cell.angle_gamma   90.00
#
_symmetry.space_group_name_H-M   'P 1'
#
loop_
_entity.id
_entity.type
_entity.pdbx_description
1 polymer ?
#
loop_
_entity_poly.entity_id
_entity_poly.type
_entity_poly.pdbx_seq_one_letter_code
_entity_poly.pdbx_strand_id
1 'polypeptide(L)' 'MSSQQPTIIYTLTDEAPLLATSAFLPIIRTFAAPAGVNVATSDISVAARVLAAFPECLTEEQRVPDHLA' A
#
# COMPACT_ATOMS: atom_id res chain seq x y z
N MET A 1 20.01 18.68 5.31
CA MET A 1 18.57 18.34 5.37
C MET A 1 18.38 17.00 4.68
N SER A 2 17.59 16.08 5.24
CA SER A 2 17.34 14.79 4.59
C SER A 2 16.76 15.05 3.20
N SER A 3 17.38 14.47 2.16
CA SER A 3 16.98 14.62 0.76
C SER A 3 15.72 13.81 0.41
N GLN A 4 15.16 13.07 1.36
CA GLN A 4 13.98 12.23 1.15
C GLN A 4 12.71 12.94 1.61
N GLN A 5 11.71 12.94 0.73
CA GLN A 5 10.38 13.43 1.04
C GLN A 5 9.76 12.58 2.17
N PRO A 6 9.27 13.20 3.27
CA PRO A 6 8.61 12.46 4.34
C PRO A 6 7.46 11.61 3.79
N THR A 7 7.45 10.32 4.12
CA THR A 7 6.48 9.37 3.58
C THR A 7 5.74 8.63 4.69
N ILE A 8 4.42 8.60 4.60
CA ILE A 8 3.52 7.75 5.38
C ILE A 8 3.23 6.50 4.56
N ILE A 9 3.34 5.32 5.18
CA ILE A 9 2.88 4.06 4.59
C ILE A 9 1.47 3.79 5.09
N TYR A 10 0.51 3.70 4.17
CA TYR A 10 -0.89 3.38 4.43
C TYR A 10 -1.17 1.93 4.00
N THR A 11 -1.52 1.07 4.94
CA THR A 11 -1.72 -0.35 4.64
C THR A 11 -3.05 -0.57 3.91
N LEU A 12 -3.02 -1.34 2.82
CA LEU A 12 -4.21 -1.93 2.23
C LEU A 12 -4.42 -3.27 2.94
N THR A 13 -5.58 -3.43 3.57
CA THR A 13 -5.94 -4.61 4.36
C THR A 13 -7.16 -5.28 3.72
N ASP A 14 -8.03 -5.89 4.52
CA ASP A 14 -9.13 -6.71 4.05
C ASP A 14 -10.49 -6.11 4.49
N GLU A 15 -11.57 -6.67 3.96
CA GLU A 15 -12.95 -6.49 4.44
C GLU A 15 -13.39 -5.02 4.58
N ALA A 16 -14.03 -4.66 5.70
CA ALA A 16 -14.56 -3.31 5.91
C ALA A 16 -13.48 -2.21 5.90
N PRO A 17 -12.29 -2.40 6.51
CA PRO A 17 -11.19 -1.44 6.41
C PRO A 17 -10.73 -1.14 4.98
N LEU A 18 -10.70 -2.12 4.07
CA LEU A 18 -10.32 -1.87 2.66
C LEU A 18 -11.36 -1.00 1.94
N LEU A 19 -12.64 -1.24 2.20
CA LEU A 19 -13.73 -0.41 1.67
C LEU A 19 -13.62 1.03 2.18
N ALA A 20 -13.37 1.21 3.48
CA ALA A 20 -13.15 2.53 4.06
C ALA A 20 -11.92 3.23 3.45
N THR A 21 -10.83 2.48 3.24
CA THR A 21 -9.60 2.98 2.61
C THR A 21 -9.86 3.49 1.20
N SER A 22 -10.67 2.79 0.41
CA SER A 22 -11.02 3.18 -0.96
C SER A 22 -11.69 4.55 -1.02
N ALA A 23 -12.49 4.91 -0.01
CA ALA A 23 -13.13 6.22 0.10
C ALA A 23 -12.21 7.28 0.75
N PHE A 24 -11.43 6.90 1.77
CA PHE A 24 -10.74 7.84 2.64
C PHE A 24 -9.30 8.16 2.22
N LEU A 25 -8.58 7.21 1.60
CA LEU A 25 -7.19 7.42 1.17
C LEU A 25 -7.02 8.61 0.19
N PRO A 26 -7.92 8.86 -0.78
CA PRO A 26 -7.84 10.06 -1.62
C PRO A 26 -7.91 11.37 -0.82
N ILE A 27 -8.71 11.38 0.25
CA ILE A 27 -8.85 12.54 1.15
C ILE A 27 -7.54 12.75 1.91
N ILE A 28 -6.97 11.71 2.51
CA ILE A 28 -5.69 11.79 3.22
C ILE A 28 -4.59 12.36 2.31
N ARG A 29 -4.45 11.82 1.09
CA ARG A 29 -3.46 12.29 0.11
C ARG A 29 -3.63 13.78 -0.21
N THR A 30 -4.88 14.23 -0.38
CA THR A 30 -5.19 15.64 -0.68
C THR A 30 -4.75 16.57 0.44
N PHE A 31 -4.97 16.21 1.70
CA PHE A 31 -4.60 17.03 2.85
C PHE A 31 -3.11 16.93 3.22
N ALA A 32 -2.45 15.81 2.91
CA ALA A 32 -1.03 15.62 3.16
C ALA A 32 -0.13 16.35 2.14
N ALA A 33 -0.59 16.50 0.89
CA ALA A 33 0.21 17.05 -0.20
C ALA A 33 0.76 18.47 0.05
N PRO A 34 -0.02 19.45 0.57
CA PRO A 34 0.50 20.80 0.85
C PRO A 34 1.60 20.84 1.91
N ALA A 35 1.65 19.84 2.79
CA ALA A 35 2.71 19.68 3.79
C ALA A 35 3.96 19.00 3.23
N GLY A 36 3.97 18.65 1.93
CA GLY A 36 5.06 17.90 1.31
C GLY A 36 5.15 16.45 1.77
N VAL A 37 4.10 15.89 2.38
CA VAL A 37 4.09 14.51 2.87
C VAL A 37 3.55 13.58 1.78
N ASN A 38 4.36 12.60 1.38
CA ASN A 38 3.93 11.54 0.49
C ASN A 38 3.14 10.48 1.29
N VAL A 39 2.12 9.89 0.68
CA VAL A 39 1.35 8.78 1.26
C VAL A 39 1.42 7.62 0.27
N ALA A 40 2.26 6.64 0.56
CA ALA A 40 2.42 5.43 -0.25
C ALA A 40 1.57 4.29 0.33
N THR A 41 1.18 3.34 -0.50
CA THR A 41 0.41 2.17 -0.06
C THR A 41 1.29 0.94 0.08
N SER A 42 0.97 0.10 1.06
CA SER A 42 1.59 -1.21 1.26
C SER A 42 0.46 -2.24 1.39
N ASP A 43 0.32 -3.13 0.41
CA ASP A 43 -0.73 -4.15 0.42
C ASP A 43 -0.31 -5.34 1.27
N ILE A 44 -1.00 -5.50 2.42
CA ILE A 44 -0.80 -6.59 3.38
C ILE A 44 -2.06 -7.45 3.53
N SER A 45 -3.00 -7.33 2.59
CA SER A 45 -4.21 -8.16 2.53
C SER A 45 -3.86 -9.65 2.55
N VAL A 46 -4.81 -10.49 2.95
CA VAL A 46 -4.64 -11.96 2.88
C VAL A 46 -4.28 -12.38 1.46
N ALA A 47 -4.95 -11.80 0.46
CA ALA A 47 -4.70 -12.10 -0.95
C ALA A 47 -3.27 -11.75 -1.36
N ALA A 48 -2.79 -10.54 -1.05
CA ALA A 48 -1.43 -10.11 -1.39
C ALA A 48 -0.37 -10.98 -0.72
N ARG A 49 -0.55 -11.35 0.55
CA ARG A 49 0.40 -12.21 1.27
C ARG A 49 0.45 -13.63 0.71
N VAL A 50 -0.68 -14.18 0.26
CA VAL A 50 -0.70 -15.48 -0.44
C VAL A 50 0.05 -15.38 -1.77
N LEU A 51 -0.20 -14.35 -2.58
CA LEU A 51 0.49 -14.17 -3.86
C LEU A 51 2.00 -13.99 -3.67
N ALA A 52 2.41 -13.18 -2.69
CA ALA A 52 3.82 -12.93 -2.37
C ALA A 52 4.57 -14.18 -1.89
N ALA A 53 3.87 -15.12 -1.23
CA ALA A 53 4.46 -16.34 -0.71
C ALA A 53 4.71 -17.44 -1.77
N PHE A 54 4.05 -17.37 -2.94
CA PHE A 54 4.14 -18.39 -4.00
C PHE A 54 4.43 -17.79 -5.40
N PRO A 55 5.46 -16.94 -5.58
CA PRO A 55 5.73 -16.26 -6.85
C PRO A 55 6.10 -17.21 -8.00
N GLU A 56 6.60 -18.41 -7.71
CA GLU A 56 6.93 -19.45 -8.67
C GLU A 56 5.71 -20.08 -9.36
N CYS A 57 4.53 -19.98 -8.73
CA CYS A 57 3.26 -20.45 -9.26
C CYS A 57 2.54 -19.39 -10.13
N LEU A 58 3.13 -18.21 -10.27
CA LEU A 58 2.53 -17.04 -10.92
C LEU A 58 3.27 -16.65 -12.20
N THR A 59 2.54 -16.10 -13.18
CA THR A 59 3.17 -15.40 -14.29
C THR A 59 3.86 -14.14 -13.79
N GLU A 60 4.78 -13.57 -14.57
CA GLU A 60 5.52 -12.37 -14.16
C GLU A 60 4.58 -11.19 -13.85
N GLU A 61 3.48 -11.08 -14.59
CA GLU A 61 2.48 -10.02 -14.42
C GLU A 61 1.61 -10.19 -13.17
N GLN A 62 1.52 -11.42 -12.62
CA GLN A 62 0.73 -11.73 -11.43
C GLN A 62 1.52 -11.58 -10.13
N ARG A 63 2.86 -11.54 -10.23
CA ARG A 63 3.72 -11.44 -9.04
C ARG A 63 3.53 -10.09 -8.38
N VAL A 64 3.44 -10.13 -7.05
CA VAL A 64 3.38 -8.94 -6.20
C VAL A 64 4.56 -8.98 -5.24
N PRO A 65 5.11 -7.81 -4.84
CA PRO A 65 6.15 -7.74 -3.82
C PRO A 65 5.64 -8.24 -2.46
N ASP A 66 6.53 -8.86 -1.68
CA ASP A 66 6.26 -9.15 -0.27
C ASP A 66 6.39 -7.86 0.55
N HIS A 67 5.26 -7.25 0.87
CA HIS A 67 5.19 -6.01 1.62
C HIS A 67 5.20 -6.19 3.16
N LEU A 68 5.12 -7.43 3.66
CA LEU A 68 5.13 -7.71 5.10
C LEU A 68 6.53 -8.03 5.65
N ALA A 69 7.47 -8.43 4.78
CA ALA A 69 8.84 -8.80 5.12
C ALA A 69 9.75 -7.63 5.53
#